data_AF-A0A9E2R732-F1
#
_entry.id   AF-A0A9E2R732-F1
#
_cell.length_a   1.000
_cell.length_b   1.000
_cell.length_c   1.000
_cell.angle_alpha   90.00
_cell.angle_beta   90.00
_cell.angle_gamma   90.00
#
_symmetry.space_group_name_H-M   'P 1'
#
loop_
_entity.id
_entity.type
_entity.pdbx_description
1 polymer ?
#
loop_
_entity_poly.entity_id
_entity_poly.type
_entity_poly.pdbx_seq_one_letter_code
_entity_poly.pdbx_strand_id
1 'polypeptide(L)'
;MQLTGTVNLSLQNNNDTIPSLSSNTGTNCFIGTATLTLAANDGGTYTHGGIISGTGNVIKNGDHTAVFASGNTYTGTTTVNAGVLRMSGNERLDDASDLTITGGAVELFGATETIPTRRTPDLPHHHVERPHRPLHQCHHPPTTPALHLKYTSTAAILTTCLADFNDDGTVDFFDYLDFVAAFSSQDVSGDFNVDEVIDFFDYLDFVAAFSTGC
;
A
#
# COMPACT_ATOMS: atom_id res chain seq x y z
N MET A 1 -15.55 5.00 -20.50
CA MET A 1 -16.11 4.07 -21.51
C MET A 1 -16.96 3.03 -20.77
N GLN A 2 -18.21 2.81 -21.17
CA GLN A 2 -19.06 1.78 -20.55
C GLN A 2 -19.13 0.56 -21.49
N LEU A 3 -18.65 -0.58 -21.02
CA LEU A 3 -18.66 -1.84 -21.76
C LEU A 3 -19.77 -2.75 -21.19
N THR A 4 -20.76 -3.09 -22.00
CA THR A 4 -21.83 -4.04 -21.63
C THR A 4 -21.59 -5.40 -22.28
N GLY A 5 -21.72 -6.49 -21.51
CA GLY A 5 -21.46 -7.86 -21.97
C GLY A 5 -20.00 -8.31 -21.86
N THR A 6 -19.68 -9.51 -22.38
CA THR A 6 -18.30 -10.03 -22.48
C THR A 6 -17.58 -9.29 -23.61
N VAL A 7 -16.83 -8.25 -23.27
CA VAL A 7 -16.01 -7.47 -24.22
C VAL A 7 -14.53 -7.71 -23.95
N ASN A 8 -13.74 -7.89 -25.01
CA ASN A 8 -12.29 -7.90 -24.95
C ASN A 8 -11.77 -6.51 -25.37
N LEU A 9 -11.23 -5.75 -24.43
CA LEU A 9 -10.45 -4.54 -24.69
C LEU A 9 -8.97 -4.94 -24.79
N SER A 10 -8.27 -4.45 -25.81
CA SER A 10 -6.83 -4.62 -25.94
C SER A 10 -6.18 -3.28 -26.28
N LEU A 11 -5.18 -2.87 -25.50
CA LEU A 11 -4.43 -1.64 -25.78
C LEU A 11 -3.31 -1.85 -26.81
N GLN A 12 -3.07 -3.10 -27.25
CA GLN A 12 -2.04 -3.44 -28.24
C GLN A 12 -0.65 -2.87 -27.90
N ASN A 13 -0.30 -2.87 -26.60
CA ASN A 13 0.94 -2.31 -26.06
C ASN A 13 1.12 -0.79 -26.23
N ASN A 14 0.05 -0.04 -26.55
CA ASN A 14 0.08 1.41 -26.59
C ASN A 14 -0.53 1.99 -25.32
N ASN A 15 0.14 2.96 -24.71
CA ASN A 15 -0.40 3.66 -23.55
C ASN A 15 -1.70 4.36 -23.92
N ASP A 16 -2.67 4.34 -23.01
CA ASP A 16 -3.95 5.01 -23.20
C ASP A 16 -4.38 5.74 -21.92
N THR A 17 -5.08 6.85 -22.09
CA THR A 17 -5.71 7.60 -21.02
C THR A 17 -7.19 7.70 -21.31
N ILE A 18 -7.98 7.04 -20.48
CA ILE A 18 -9.43 7.08 -20.55
C ILE A 18 -9.98 7.79 -19.31
N PRO A 19 -11.12 8.49 -19.40
CA PRO A 19 -11.73 9.08 -18.22
C PRO A 19 -12.03 8.01 -17.17
N SER A 20 -12.70 6.93 -17.56
CA SER A 20 -13.07 5.87 -16.64
C SER A 20 -13.24 4.54 -17.33
N LEU A 21 -13.04 3.47 -16.57
CA LEU A 21 -13.31 2.09 -16.96
C LEU A 21 -14.52 1.59 -16.18
N SER A 22 -15.62 1.32 -16.87
CA SER A 22 -16.81 0.72 -16.29
C SER A 22 -17.25 -0.48 -17.14
N SER A 23 -17.34 -1.66 -16.52
CA SER A 23 -17.69 -2.88 -17.23
C SER A 23 -18.32 -3.93 -16.32
N ASN A 24 -18.98 -4.91 -16.93
CA ASN A 24 -19.50 -6.08 -16.22
C ASN A 24 -18.42 -7.15 -16.01
N THR A 25 -18.74 -8.12 -15.14
CA THR A 25 -17.98 -9.36 -14.99
C THR A 25 -17.81 -10.11 -16.31
N GLY A 26 -16.64 -10.73 -16.52
CA GLY A 26 -16.31 -11.46 -17.75
C GLY A 26 -15.74 -10.58 -18.86
N THR A 27 -15.66 -9.26 -18.69
CA THR A 27 -14.85 -8.38 -19.56
C THR A 27 -13.37 -8.69 -19.36
N ASN A 28 -12.60 -8.81 -20.45
CA ASN A 28 -11.14 -8.91 -20.38
C ASN A 28 -10.52 -7.62 -20.92
N CYS A 29 -9.68 -6.96 -20.11
CA CYS A 29 -8.93 -5.78 -20.48
C CYS A 29 -7.44 -6.14 -20.56
N PHE A 30 -6.98 -6.51 -21.75
CA PHE A 30 -5.58 -6.84 -21.98
C PHE A 30 -4.76 -5.57 -22.27
N ILE A 31 -3.95 -5.15 -21.31
CA ILE A 31 -3.06 -3.98 -21.46
C ILE A 31 -1.71 -4.36 -22.09
N GLY A 32 -1.34 -5.64 -22.11
CA GLY A 32 -0.04 -6.08 -22.62
C GLY A 32 1.09 -5.40 -21.84
N THR A 33 1.98 -4.67 -22.51
CA THR A 33 3.03 -3.85 -21.86
C THR A 33 2.65 -2.38 -21.68
N ALA A 34 1.41 -1.99 -22.04
CA ALA A 34 0.97 -0.60 -22.01
C ALA A 34 0.71 -0.08 -20.59
N THR A 35 0.68 1.25 -20.46
CA THR A 35 0.12 1.92 -19.29
C THR A 35 -1.32 2.34 -19.55
N LEU A 36 -2.26 1.85 -18.73
CA LEU A 36 -3.64 2.30 -18.72
C LEU A 36 -3.82 3.37 -17.64
N THR A 37 -4.22 4.58 -18.03
CA THR A 37 -4.52 5.68 -17.10
C THR A 37 -6.02 5.92 -17.02
N LEU A 38 -6.57 5.90 -15.80
CA LEU A 38 -7.95 6.29 -15.48
C LEU A 38 -7.93 7.71 -14.92
N ALA A 39 -8.61 8.66 -15.57
CA ALA A 39 -8.40 10.11 -15.31
C ALA A 39 -9.68 10.97 -15.21
N ALA A 40 -10.83 10.40 -14.85
CA ALA A 40 -12.05 11.18 -14.64
C ALA A 40 -11.91 12.13 -13.45
N ASN A 41 -12.45 13.33 -13.62
CA ASN A 41 -12.42 14.44 -12.65
C ASN A 41 -13.85 14.94 -12.36
N ASP A 42 -14.77 14.01 -12.14
CA ASP A 42 -16.19 14.26 -11.91
C ASP A 42 -16.69 13.72 -10.57
N GLY A 43 -15.79 13.22 -9.71
CA GLY A 43 -16.11 12.60 -8.43
C GLY A 43 -16.94 11.31 -8.54
N GLY A 44 -17.15 10.78 -9.75
CA GLY A 44 -17.99 9.61 -10.00
C GLY A 44 -17.41 8.32 -9.41
N THR A 45 -18.23 7.28 -9.33
CA THR A 45 -17.77 5.91 -9.02
C THR A 45 -17.95 5.02 -10.24
N TYR A 46 -16.88 4.37 -10.68
CA TYR A 46 -16.86 3.52 -11.87
C TYR A 46 -16.35 2.13 -11.52
N THR A 47 -17.19 1.12 -11.75
CA THR A 47 -16.86 -0.27 -11.44
C THR A 47 -16.38 -1.02 -12.68
N HIS A 48 -15.16 -1.53 -12.61
CA HIS A 48 -14.64 -2.53 -13.53
C HIS A 48 -14.90 -3.93 -12.96
N GLY A 49 -15.92 -4.60 -13.50
CA GLY A 49 -16.21 -6.00 -13.20
C GLY A 49 -15.29 -6.99 -13.88
N GLY A 50 -14.52 -6.57 -14.88
CA GLY A 50 -13.63 -7.43 -15.66
C GLY A 50 -12.25 -7.64 -15.02
N ILE A 51 -11.41 -8.39 -15.72
CA ILE A 51 -10.00 -8.63 -15.37
C ILE A 51 -9.12 -7.75 -16.25
N ILE A 52 -8.24 -6.96 -15.65
CA ILE A 52 -7.12 -6.31 -16.33
C ILE A 52 -5.94 -7.28 -16.33
N SER A 53 -5.28 -7.49 -17.48
CA SER A 53 -4.18 -8.47 -17.62
C SER A 53 -3.03 -7.95 -18.48
N GLY A 54 -1.80 -8.41 -18.20
CA GLY A 54 -0.58 -8.01 -18.91
C GLY A 54 0.63 -7.83 -17.99
N THR A 55 1.70 -7.25 -18.49
CA THR A 55 2.86 -6.82 -17.66
C THR A 55 2.96 -5.30 -17.57
N GLY A 56 1.97 -4.60 -18.12
CA GLY A 56 1.86 -3.16 -18.16
C GLY A 56 1.35 -2.58 -16.84
N ASN A 57 1.31 -1.24 -16.78
CA ASN A 57 1.01 -0.50 -15.57
C ASN A 57 -0.43 0.01 -15.56
N VAL A 58 -0.95 0.28 -14.36
CA VAL A 58 -2.23 0.97 -14.18
C VAL A 58 -2.02 2.22 -13.36
N ILE A 59 -2.51 3.36 -13.85
CA ILE A 59 -2.47 4.63 -13.14
C ILE A 59 -3.90 5.06 -12.84
N LYS A 60 -4.22 5.18 -11.54
CA LYS A 60 -5.41 5.84 -11.05
C LYS A 60 -5.10 7.32 -10.82
N ASN A 61 -5.70 8.16 -11.64
CA ASN A 61 -5.64 9.61 -11.55
C ASN A 61 -7.05 10.22 -11.43
N GLY A 62 -7.11 11.52 -11.22
CA GLY A 62 -8.34 12.29 -11.04
C GLY A 62 -9.13 11.94 -9.78
N ASP A 63 -10.17 12.72 -9.50
CA ASP A 63 -10.87 12.68 -8.20
C ASP A 63 -11.89 11.54 -8.05
N HIS A 64 -12.19 10.79 -9.12
CA HIS A 64 -13.18 9.72 -9.11
C HIS A 64 -12.77 8.51 -8.26
N THR A 65 -13.73 7.64 -7.97
CA THR A 65 -13.49 6.29 -7.44
C THR A 65 -13.49 5.26 -8.57
N ALA A 66 -12.37 4.55 -8.74
CA ALA A 66 -12.30 3.35 -9.59
C ALA A 66 -12.48 2.11 -8.71
N VAL A 67 -13.44 1.25 -9.03
CA VAL A 67 -13.71 0.01 -8.29
C VAL A 67 -13.21 -1.18 -9.10
N PHE A 68 -12.28 -1.94 -8.56
CA PHE A 68 -11.87 -3.24 -9.10
C PHE A 68 -12.67 -4.34 -8.44
N ALA A 69 -13.51 -4.99 -9.24
CA ALA A 69 -14.43 -6.01 -8.75
C ALA A 69 -14.04 -7.46 -9.09
N SER A 70 -13.07 -7.66 -10.00
CA SER A 70 -12.42 -8.96 -10.24
C SER A 70 -10.92 -8.91 -9.92
N GLY A 71 -10.33 -10.09 -9.68
CA GLY A 71 -8.89 -10.23 -9.45
C GLY A 71 -8.15 -9.93 -10.74
N ASN A 72 -7.40 -8.83 -10.76
CA ASN A 72 -6.61 -8.44 -11.90
C ASN A 72 -5.31 -9.23 -11.92
N THR A 73 -4.80 -9.53 -13.11
CA THR A 73 -3.62 -10.39 -13.31
C THR A 73 -2.51 -9.65 -14.05
N TYR A 74 -2.54 -8.31 -14.02
CA TYR A 74 -1.43 -7.52 -14.52
C TYR A 74 -0.32 -7.46 -13.46
N THR A 75 0.93 -7.51 -13.89
CA THR A 75 2.08 -7.55 -12.98
C THR A 75 2.89 -6.26 -12.96
N GLY A 76 2.58 -5.28 -13.82
CA GLY A 76 3.19 -3.95 -13.72
C GLY A 76 2.64 -3.18 -12.52
N THR A 77 3.24 -2.03 -12.24
CA THR A 77 2.93 -1.22 -11.05
C THR A 77 1.52 -0.61 -11.15
N THR A 78 0.83 -0.59 -10.01
CA THR A 78 -0.37 0.20 -9.78
C THR A 78 0.02 1.51 -9.09
N THR A 79 -0.24 2.66 -9.72
CA THR A 79 0.01 3.98 -9.11
C THR A 79 -1.30 4.71 -8.84
N VAL A 80 -1.52 5.15 -7.59
CA VAL A 80 -2.67 5.94 -7.17
C VAL A 80 -2.24 7.39 -6.90
N ASN A 81 -2.41 8.24 -7.92
CA ASN A 81 -2.03 9.65 -7.87
C ASN A 81 -3.13 10.53 -7.25
N ALA A 82 -4.41 10.19 -7.42
CA ALA A 82 -5.54 10.96 -6.91
C ALA A 82 -6.83 10.12 -6.84
N GLY A 83 -7.80 10.60 -6.05
CA GLY A 83 -9.10 9.94 -5.85
C GLY A 83 -8.98 8.62 -5.11
N VAL A 84 -9.89 7.67 -5.38
CA VAL A 84 -9.93 6.38 -4.67
C VAL A 84 -9.79 5.20 -5.65
N LEU A 85 -8.91 4.25 -5.33
CA LEU A 85 -8.93 2.91 -5.88
C LEU A 85 -9.60 1.98 -4.86
N ARG A 86 -10.83 1.54 -5.14
CA ARG A 86 -11.60 0.66 -4.24
C ARG A 86 -11.51 -0.79 -4.71
N MET A 87 -11.26 -1.70 -3.78
CA MET A 87 -11.28 -3.13 -3.98
C MET A 87 -12.59 -3.68 -3.46
N SER A 88 -13.36 -4.40 -4.28
CA SER A 88 -14.66 -4.95 -3.86
C SER A 88 -14.61 -6.40 -3.39
N GLY A 89 -13.41 -6.96 -3.20
CA GLY A 89 -13.16 -8.35 -2.80
C GLY A 89 -11.66 -8.57 -2.60
N ASN A 90 -11.26 -9.73 -2.08
CA ASN A 90 -9.85 -10.03 -1.77
C ASN A 90 -8.99 -10.13 -3.03
N GLU A 91 -7.70 -9.83 -2.95
CA GLU A 91 -6.73 -10.12 -4.02
C GLU A 91 -7.19 -9.50 -5.36
N ARG A 92 -7.39 -8.18 -5.39
CA ARG A 92 -7.76 -7.44 -6.62
C ARG A 92 -6.55 -7.07 -7.45
N LEU A 93 -5.37 -6.98 -6.87
CA LEU A 93 -4.11 -6.86 -7.58
C LEU A 93 -3.39 -8.21 -7.55
N ASP A 94 -2.50 -8.41 -8.50
CA ASP A 94 -1.62 -9.58 -8.50
C ASP A 94 -0.50 -9.34 -7.46
N ASP A 95 -0.09 -10.39 -6.73
CA ASP A 95 1.00 -10.30 -5.75
C ASP A 95 2.34 -9.85 -6.36
N ALA A 96 2.50 -9.94 -7.68
CA ALA A 96 3.66 -9.41 -8.39
C ALA A 96 3.53 -7.92 -8.79
N SER A 97 2.35 -7.31 -8.62
CA SER A 97 2.10 -5.89 -8.90
C SER A 97 2.51 -5.03 -7.69
N ASP A 98 3.52 -4.19 -7.87
CA ASP A 98 3.83 -3.13 -6.90
C ASP A 98 2.66 -2.14 -6.80
N LEU A 99 2.38 -1.62 -5.59
CA LEU A 99 1.41 -0.56 -5.35
C LEU A 99 2.11 0.68 -4.81
N THR A 100 1.91 1.81 -5.50
CA THR A 100 2.45 3.12 -5.12
C THR A 100 1.29 4.09 -4.92
N ILE A 101 1.25 4.78 -3.78
CA ILE A 101 0.24 5.79 -3.46
C ILE A 101 0.96 7.14 -3.29
N THR A 102 0.65 8.09 -4.18
CA THR A 102 1.33 9.40 -4.22
C THR A 102 0.44 10.55 -3.74
N GLY A 103 -0.89 10.40 -3.88
CA GLY A 103 -1.83 11.47 -3.52
C GLY A 103 -3.31 11.09 -3.54
N GLY A 104 -3.63 9.81 -3.73
CA GLY A 104 -4.99 9.29 -3.57
C GLY A 104 -5.09 8.32 -2.41
N ALA A 105 -6.15 7.52 -2.38
CA ALA A 105 -6.39 6.50 -1.38
C ALA A 105 -6.69 5.14 -2.00
N VAL A 106 -6.36 4.08 -1.28
CA VAL A 106 -6.83 2.72 -1.56
C VAL A 106 -7.84 2.33 -0.50
N GLU A 107 -8.99 1.83 -0.93
CA GLU A 107 -10.08 1.44 -0.03
C GLU A 107 -10.37 -0.05 -0.19
N LEU A 108 -10.18 -0.82 0.88
CA LEU A 108 -10.33 -2.29 0.82
C LEU A 108 -11.78 -2.76 1.00
N PHE A 109 -12.72 -1.92 1.48
CA PHE A 109 -14.14 -2.26 1.59
C PHE A 109 -14.45 -3.65 2.22
N GLY A 110 -13.69 -4.03 3.25
CA GLY A 110 -13.81 -5.35 3.91
C GLY A 110 -13.06 -6.49 3.22
N ALA A 111 -12.26 -6.19 2.20
CA ALA A 111 -11.34 -7.11 1.54
C ALA A 111 -9.95 -7.14 2.20
N THR A 112 -9.16 -8.12 1.79
CA THR A 112 -7.73 -8.25 2.08
C THR A 112 -6.93 -8.17 0.79
N GLU A 113 -5.76 -7.53 0.84
CA GLU A 113 -4.86 -7.38 -0.28
C GLU A 113 -3.43 -7.68 0.14
N THR A 114 -2.70 -8.44 -0.67
CA THR A 114 -1.28 -8.69 -0.48
C THR A 114 -0.50 -7.76 -1.40
N ILE A 115 0.34 -6.89 -0.82
CA ILE A 115 1.24 -6.05 -1.60
C ILE A 115 2.65 -6.63 -1.48
N PRO A 116 3.41 -6.77 -2.58
CA PRO A 116 4.78 -7.24 -2.52
C PRO A 116 5.61 -6.35 -1.59
N THR A 117 6.24 -6.96 -0.59
CA THR A 117 7.20 -6.25 0.26
C THR A 117 8.48 -6.06 -0.55
N ARG A 118 8.65 -4.85 -1.10
CA ARG A 118 9.93 -4.46 -1.66
C ARG A 118 10.88 -4.31 -0.47
N ARG A 119 11.59 -5.39 -0.13
CA ARG A 119 12.71 -5.30 0.81
C ARG A 119 13.61 -4.21 0.25
N THR A 120 13.68 -3.07 0.93
CA THR A 120 14.85 -2.21 0.80
C THR A 120 16.04 -3.16 1.02
N PRO A 121 17.01 -3.21 0.10
CA PRO A 121 18.24 -3.95 0.37
C PRO A 121 18.70 -3.44 1.71
N ASP A 122 18.66 -4.32 2.71
CA ASP A 122 19.05 -4.01 4.08
C ASP A 122 20.39 -3.30 3.97
N LEU A 123 20.42 -2.01 4.35
CA LEU A 123 21.69 -1.29 4.38
C LEU A 123 22.61 -2.17 5.20
N PRO A 124 23.79 -2.58 4.69
CA PRO A 124 24.64 -3.47 5.45
C PRO A 124 24.92 -2.78 6.78
N HIS A 125 24.28 -3.27 7.85
CA HIS A 125 24.55 -2.83 9.19
C HIS A 125 26.03 -3.09 9.37
N HIS A 126 26.85 -2.03 9.32
CA HIS A 126 28.25 -2.13 9.65
C HIS A 126 28.29 -2.64 11.08
N HIS A 127 28.55 -3.94 11.20
CA HIS A 127 28.70 -4.62 12.46
C HIS A 127 29.92 -3.97 13.10
N VAL A 128 29.71 -3.03 14.02
CA VAL A 128 30.76 -2.60 14.94
C VAL A 128 30.96 -3.82 15.83
N GLU A 129 31.92 -4.67 15.45
CA GLU A 129 32.33 -5.82 16.27
C GLU A 129 32.71 -5.29 17.66
N ARG A 130 31.85 -5.54 18.65
CA ARG A 130 32.24 -5.42 20.05
C ARG A 130 33.21 -6.56 20.35
N PRO A 131 34.30 -6.33 21.10
CA PRO A 131 35.28 -7.37 21.40
C PRO A 131 34.67 -8.50 22.26
N HIS A 132 34.33 -9.58 21.57
CA HIS A 132 34.28 -10.99 21.93
C HIS A 132 34.41 -11.33 23.42
N ARG A 133 33.26 -11.70 24.03
CA ARG A 133 33.19 -12.56 25.23
C ARG A 133 33.07 -14.03 24.76
N PRO A 134 33.75 -15.01 25.37
CA PRO A 134 33.84 -16.37 24.81
C PRO A 134 32.49 -17.09 24.77
N LEU A 135 32.28 -17.79 23.65
CA LEU A 135 31.07 -18.49 23.23
C LEU A 135 30.78 -19.74 24.09
N HIS A 136 29.58 -19.82 24.66
CA HIS A 136 28.90 -21.10 24.83
C HIS A 136 27.99 -21.31 23.61
N GLN A 137 28.41 -22.21 22.72
CA GLN A 137 27.65 -22.60 21.53
C GLN A 137 26.46 -23.50 21.91
N CYS A 138 25.24 -23.06 21.60
CA CYS A 138 24.13 -23.96 21.33
C CYS A 138 23.93 -23.99 19.81
N HIS A 139 24.28 -25.12 19.20
CA HIS A 139 23.88 -25.43 17.83
C HIS A 139 22.36 -25.61 17.79
N HIS A 140 21.66 -24.68 17.15
CA HIS A 140 20.35 -24.93 16.56
C HIS A 140 20.51 -24.86 15.04
N PRO A 141 19.92 -25.80 14.27
CA PRO A 141 19.84 -25.66 12.82
C PRO A 141 19.01 -24.41 12.48
N PRO A 142 19.33 -23.66 11.42
CA PRO A 142 18.44 -22.60 10.97
C PRO A 142 17.19 -23.25 10.36
N THR A 143 16.19 -23.54 11.18
CA THR A 143 14.81 -23.54 10.70
C THR A 143 14.48 -22.07 10.52
N THR A 144 14.71 -21.54 9.33
CA THR A 144 14.14 -20.26 8.92
C THR A 144 12.62 -20.40 9.14
N PRO A 145 12.00 -19.70 10.10
CA PRO A 145 10.56 -19.61 10.05
C PRO A 145 10.26 -18.86 8.75
N ALA A 146 9.58 -19.54 7.82
CA ALA A 146 8.84 -18.81 6.81
C ALA A 146 7.94 -17.86 7.59
N LEU A 147 8.26 -16.56 7.52
CA LEU A 147 7.48 -15.51 8.14
C LEU A 147 6.16 -15.45 7.39
N HIS A 148 5.24 -16.32 7.79
CA HIS A 148 3.86 -16.31 7.36
C HIS A 148 3.24 -15.11 8.10
N LEU A 149 3.35 -13.92 7.50
CA LEU A 149 2.51 -12.79 7.91
C LEU A 149 1.08 -13.14 7.51
N LYS A 150 0.38 -13.82 8.41
CA LYS A 150 -1.08 -13.94 8.35
C LYS A 150 -1.64 -12.59 8.77
N TYR A 151 -1.74 -11.63 7.84
CA TYR A 151 -2.64 -10.50 8.05
C TYR A 151 -4.07 -10.98 7.86
N THR A 152 -4.65 -11.58 8.90
CA THR A 152 -6.10 -11.53 9.09
C THR A 152 -6.44 -10.15 9.64
N SER A 153 -6.53 -9.15 8.75
CA SER A 153 -7.21 -7.91 9.08
C SER A 153 -8.70 -8.23 9.18
N THR A 154 -9.14 -8.65 10.36
CA THR A 154 -10.51 -8.35 10.76
C THR A 154 -10.53 -6.84 10.84
N ALA A 155 -11.39 -6.19 10.07
CA ALA A 155 -11.57 -4.74 10.08
C ALA A 155 -11.63 -4.21 11.52
N ALA A 156 -10.49 -3.79 12.04
CA ALA A 156 -10.45 -2.73 13.03
C ALA A 156 -10.81 -1.49 12.22
N ILE A 157 -11.88 -0.84 12.65
CA ILE A 157 -12.22 0.51 12.24
C ILE A 157 -10.90 1.29 12.26
N LEU A 158 -10.52 1.88 11.12
CA LEU A 158 -9.38 2.78 11.01
C LEU A 158 -9.71 4.02 11.85
N THR A 159 -9.60 3.88 13.16
CA THR A 159 -9.48 4.98 14.09
C THR A 159 -8.10 5.52 13.79
N THR A 160 -8.03 6.59 13.01
CA THR A 160 -6.78 7.29 12.71
C THR A 160 -6.20 7.78 14.02
N CYS A 161 -5.41 6.95 14.66
CA CYS A 161 -4.74 7.23 15.89
C CYS A 161 -3.32 7.59 15.50
N LEU A 162 -3.06 8.88 15.32
CA LEU A 162 -1.75 9.35 14.85
C LEU A 162 -0.59 8.89 15.76
N ALA A 163 -0.88 8.57 17.02
CA ALA A 163 0.09 8.09 17.98
C ALA A 163 0.34 6.57 17.95
N ASP A 164 -0.42 5.77 17.17
CA ASP A 164 -0.14 4.35 16.91
C ASP A 164 0.93 4.30 15.81
N PHE A 165 2.19 4.27 16.21
CA PHE A 165 3.34 4.56 15.35
C PHE A 165 3.87 3.29 14.67
N ASN A 166 3.53 2.12 15.20
CA ASN A 166 3.87 0.83 14.59
C ASN A 166 2.65 0.07 14.02
N ASP A 167 1.49 0.74 13.94
CA ASP A 167 0.24 0.28 13.34
C ASP A 167 -0.27 -1.05 13.92
N ASP A 168 -0.09 -1.27 15.23
CA ASP A 168 -0.49 -2.52 15.89
C ASP A 168 -1.94 -2.49 16.43
N GLY A 169 -2.59 -1.33 16.34
CA GLY A 169 -3.98 -1.11 16.75
C GLY A 169 -4.13 -0.67 18.21
N THR A 170 -3.02 -0.44 18.93
CA THR A 170 -3.01 0.10 20.28
C THR A 170 -1.99 1.23 20.41
N VAL A 171 -2.26 2.20 21.29
CA VAL A 171 -1.24 3.19 21.69
C VAL A 171 -0.64 2.74 23.01
N ASP A 172 0.61 2.31 22.97
CA ASP A 172 1.34 1.82 24.12
C ASP A 172 2.82 2.25 24.11
N PHE A 173 3.62 1.67 25.00
CA PHE A 173 5.01 2.06 25.15
C PHE A 173 5.87 1.83 23.90
N PHE A 174 5.51 0.86 23.06
CA PHE A 174 6.26 0.54 21.85
C PHE A 174 6.14 1.67 20.81
N ASP A 175 4.97 2.32 20.69
CA ASP A 175 4.80 3.48 19.80
C ASP A 175 5.68 4.66 20.21
N TYR A 176 5.80 4.90 21.51
CA TYR A 176 6.69 5.93 22.04
C TYR A 176 8.14 5.63 21.68
N LEU A 177 8.57 4.37 21.79
CA LEU A 177 9.93 3.99 21.44
C LEU A 177 10.21 4.13 19.94
N ASP A 178 9.25 3.77 19.10
CA ASP A 178 9.38 3.86 17.66
C ASP A 178 9.40 5.32 17.19
N PHE A 179 8.53 6.18 17.74
CA PHE A 179 8.57 7.62 17.51
C PHE A 179 9.91 8.23 17.96
N VAL A 180 10.38 7.93 19.17
CA VAL A 180 11.66 8.46 19.66
C VAL A 180 12.83 7.99 18.80
N ALA A 181 12.77 6.77 18.26
CA ALA A 181 13.78 6.28 17.33
C ALA A 181 13.78 7.06 16.00
N ALA A 182 12.60 7.33 15.43
CA ALA A 182 12.43 8.14 14.22
C ALA A 182 12.86 9.61 14.44
N PHE A 183 12.40 10.21 15.54
CA PHE A 183 12.74 11.57 15.95
C PHE A 183 14.26 11.75 16.13
N SER A 184 14.91 10.81 16.81
CA SER A 184 16.34 10.88 17.10
C SER A 184 17.23 10.62 15.87
N SER A 185 16.71 9.91 14.86
CA SER A 185 17.42 9.61 13.61
C SER A 185 17.16 10.63 12.50
N GLN A 186 16.25 11.59 12.73
CA GLN A 186 15.72 12.51 11.71
C GLN A 186 15.07 11.76 10.53
N ASP A 187 14.40 10.64 10.82
CA ASP A 187 13.57 9.95 9.85
C ASP A 187 12.31 10.77 9.56
N VAL A 188 11.84 10.79 8.31
CA VAL A 188 10.65 11.54 7.89
C VAL A 188 9.38 11.14 8.64
N SER A 189 9.32 9.94 9.21
CA SER A 189 8.22 9.52 10.10
C SER A 189 8.20 10.27 11.44
N GLY A 190 9.33 10.85 11.85
CA GLY A 190 9.46 11.68 13.05
C GLY A 190 8.95 13.13 12.87
N ASP A 191 8.62 13.54 11.65
CA ASP A 191 7.91 14.79 11.34
C ASP A 191 6.41 14.57 11.57
N PHE A 192 6.00 14.74 12.83
CA PHE A 192 4.68 14.35 13.31
C PHE A 192 3.60 15.35 12.89
N ASN A 193 3.94 16.63 12.80
CA ASN A 193 3.00 17.67 12.37
C ASN A 193 3.11 18.02 10.87
N VAL A 194 4.03 17.37 10.16
CA VAL A 194 4.19 17.42 8.69
C VAL A 194 4.54 18.82 8.20
N ASP A 195 5.39 19.52 8.95
CA ASP A 195 5.86 20.86 8.60
C ASP A 195 7.21 20.88 7.85
N GLU A 196 7.69 19.69 7.46
CA GLU A 196 8.96 19.42 6.78
C GLU A 196 10.20 19.63 7.67
N VAL A 197 10.02 19.86 8.97
CA VAL A 197 11.10 20.11 9.92
C VAL A 197 10.91 19.28 11.19
N ILE A 198 11.77 18.28 11.37
CA ILE A 198 11.78 17.48 12.62
C ILE A 198 12.40 18.32 13.75
N ASP A 199 11.57 18.85 14.63
CA ASP A 199 11.99 19.65 15.77
C ASP A 199 11.16 19.40 17.04
N PHE A 200 11.38 20.24 18.05
CA PHE A 200 10.72 20.07 19.35
C PHE A 200 9.18 20.06 19.28
N PHE A 201 8.59 20.73 18.28
CA PHE A 201 7.14 20.79 18.13
C PHE A 201 6.55 19.43 17.71
N ASP A 202 7.24 18.63 16.90
CA ASP A 202 6.81 17.25 16.60
C ASP A 202 6.73 16.37 17.83
N TYR A 203 7.74 16.49 18.69
CA TYR A 203 7.77 15.75 19.95
C TYR A 203 6.60 16.16 20.86
N LEU A 204 6.26 17.45 20.91
CA LEU A 204 5.12 17.91 21.69
C LEU A 204 3.79 17.44 21.12
N ASP A 205 3.63 17.47 19.80
CA ASP A 205 2.41 17.05 19.13
C ASP A 205 2.21 15.53 19.26
N PHE A 206 3.30 14.74 19.14
CA PHE A 206 3.28 13.30 19.42
C PHE A 206 2.89 13.02 20.87
N VAL A 207 3.55 13.65 21.84
CA VAL A 207 3.23 13.42 23.27
C VAL A 207 1.79 13.84 23.60
N ALA A 208 1.28 14.90 22.97
CA ALA A 208 -0.11 15.30 23.11
C ALA A 208 -1.05 14.20 22.58
N ALA A 209 -0.82 13.71 21.37
CA ALA A 209 -1.60 12.62 20.77
C ALA A 209 -1.49 11.30 21.56
N PHE A 210 -0.29 10.97 22.04
CA PHE A 210 -0.02 9.78 22.85
C PHE A 210 -0.78 9.82 24.18
N SER A 211 -0.81 11.00 24.81
CA SER A 211 -1.51 11.18 26.09
C SER A 211 -3.03 11.16 25.97
N THR A 212 -3.58 11.44 24.79
CA THR A 212 -5.00 11.30 24.48
C THR A 212 -5.40 9.88 24.13
N GLY A 213 -4.45 9.05 23.70
CA GLY A 213 -4.69 7.71 23.19
C GLY A 213 -5.49 7.71 21.89
N CYS A 214 -6.04 6.53 21.57
CA CYS A 214 -7.14 6.35 20.63
C CYS A 214 -8.47 6.27 21.42
#